data_AF-A0A8J7XVP5-F1
#
_entry.id   AF-A0A8J7XVP5-F1
#
_cell.length_a   1.000
_cell.length_b   1.000
_cell.length_c   1.000
_cell.angle_alpha   90.00
_cell.angle_beta   90.00
_cell.angle_gamma   90.00
#
_symmetry.space_group_name_H-M   'P 1'
#
loop_
_entity.id
_entity.type
_entity.pdbx_description
1 polymer ?
#
loop_
_entity_poly.entity_id
_entity_poly.type
_entity_poly.pdbx_seq_one_letter_code
_entity_poly.pdbx_strand_id
1 'polypeptide(L)'
;MSSRRDTLCFEFALVILHCIANYGSLKLWKFNPKPISTAEKIQLIIGFIILGGYPFPFLIVGNQFILGTIALWGLILFFWTLQKYTCSACVNFSCVLNRVPKAVVDEYLRRNPVMKKAWEEPGWPNGN
;
A
#
# COMPACT_ATOMS: atom_id res chain seq x y z
N MET A 1 33.70 6.18 22.68
CA MET A 1 32.72 6.70 21.71
C MET A 1 32.00 5.54 21.03
N SER A 2 31.06 4.91 21.74
CA SER A 2 30.25 3.78 21.28
C SER A 2 28.80 4.11 21.64
N SER A 3 28.13 4.93 20.83
CA SER A 3 26.77 5.41 21.18
C SER A 3 25.93 5.90 19.99
N ARG A 4 26.36 5.68 18.73
CA ARG A 4 25.63 6.19 17.55
C ARG A 4 25.29 5.14 16.49
N ARG A 5 25.70 3.89 16.68
CA ARG A 5 25.29 2.75 15.82
C ARG A 5 24.21 1.87 16.46
N ASP A 6 24.11 1.87 17.78
CA ASP A 6 23.21 0.96 18.52
C ASP A 6 21.76 1.46 18.57
N THR A 7 21.53 2.78 18.50
CA THR A 7 20.19 3.36 18.41
C THR A 7 19.53 3.14 17.04
N LEU A 8 20.31 3.09 15.96
CA LEU A 8 19.79 2.80 14.61
C LEU A 8 19.43 1.31 14.43
N CYS A 9 20.05 0.39 15.17
CA CYS A 9 19.71 -1.03 15.14
C CYS A 9 18.49 -1.40 15.99
N PHE A 10 18.17 -0.63 17.05
CA PHE A 10 16.97 -0.88 17.86
C PHE A 10 15.68 -0.27 17.27
N GLU A 11 15.76 0.78 16.46
CA GLU A 11 14.59 1.37 15.79
C GLU A 11 14.21 0.68 14.47
N PHE A 12 15.16 0.01 13.81
CA PHE A 12 14.90 -0.83 12.65
C PHE A 12 14.99 -2.30 13.08
N ALA A 13 13.91 -2.83 13.66
CA ALA A 13 13.64 -4.25 13.52
C ALA A 13 13.84 -4.62 12.04
N LEU A 14 14.42 -5.78 11.74
CA LEU A 14 14.60 -6.26 10.37
C LEU A 14 13.23 -6.42 9.69
N VAL A 15 12.67 -5.34 9.15
CA VAL A 15 11.38 -5.34 8.48
C VAL A 15 11.62 -5.94 7.10
N ILE A 16 11.30 -7.22 6.97
CA ILE A 16 11.22 -7.86 5.66
C ILE A 16 9.99 -7.27 4.96
N LEU A 17 10.26 -6.45 3.94
CA LEU A 17 9.21 -5.85 3.13
C LEU A 17 8.62 -6.92 2.20
N HIS A 18 7.33 -7.20 2.36
CA HIS A 18 6.62 -8.20 1.56
C HIS A 18 5.23 -7.71 1.17
N CYS A 19 4.79 -8.04 -0.04
CA CYS A 19 3.47 -7.65 -0.54
C CYS A 19 2.72 -8.86 -1.05
N ILE A 20 1.61 -9.21 -0.40
CA ILE A 20 0.75 -10.32 -0.82
C ILE A 20 0.25 -10.14 -2.26
N ALA A 21 -0.01 -8.90 -2.68
CA ALA A 21 -0.52 -8.60 -4.02
C ALA A 21 0.54 -8.78 -5.12
N ASN A 22 1.84 -8.71 -4.80
CA ASN A 22 2.93 -8.86 -5.77
C ASN A 22 3.45 -10.30 -5.90
N TYR A 23 3.27 -11.13 -4.87
CA TYR A 23 3.78 -12.51 -4.82
C TYR A 23 2.67 -13.58 -4.89
N GLY A 24 1.41 -13.24 -4.63
CA GLY A 24 0.28 -14.18 -4.65
C GLY A 24 -0.70 -14.03 -5.82
N SER A 25 -0.49 -13.07 -6.73
CA SER A 25 -1.37 -12.83 -7.88
C SER A 25 -0.77 -13.34 -9.20
N LEU A 26 -1.63 -13.79 -10.12
CA LEU A 26 -1.21 -14.11 -11.49
C LEU A 26 -0.68 -12.83 -12.14
N LYS A 27 0.62 -12.82 -12.44
CA LYS A 27 1.36 -11.65 -12.90
C LYS A 27 1.14 -11.42 -14.40
N LEU A 28 -0.08 -11.03 -14.76
CA LEU A 28 -0.46 -10.69 -16.14
C LEU A 28 0.24 -9.41 -16.64
N TRP A 29 0.81 -8.62 -15.72
CA TRP A 29 1.41 -7.32 -15.98
C TRP A 29 2.86 -7.28 -15.53
N LYS A 30 3.72 -6.60 -16.29
CA LYS A 30 5.12 -6.38 -15.90
C LYS A 30 5.18 -5.41 -14.72
N PHE A 31 5.99 -5.73 -13.71
CA PHE A 31 6.17 -4.86 -12.54
C PHE A 31 6.84 -3.55 -12.96
N ASN A 32 6.17 -2.43 -12.66
CA ASN A 32 6.71 -1.09 -12.86
C ASN A 32 6.98 -0.48 -11.48
N PRO A 33 8.25 -0.28 -11.10
CA PRO A 33 8.57 0.29 -9.80
C PRO A 33 8.22 1.77 -9.69
N LYS A 34 7.89 2.48 -10.78
CA LYS A 34 7.70 3.93 -10.76
C LYS A 34 6.61 4.38 -9.78
N PRO A 35 6.71 5.62 -9.25
CA PRO A 35 5.63 6.26 -8.51
C PRO A 35 4.33 6.22 -9.31
N ILE A 36 3.22 5.97 -8.62
CA ILE A 36 1.90 5.87 -9.27
C ILE A 36 1.53 7.20 -9.91
N SER A 37 1.12 7.16 -11.19
CA SER A 37 0.57 8.33 -11.85
C SER A 37 -0.83 8.66 -11.31
N THR A 38 -1.29 9.90 -11.51
CA THR A 38 -2.63 10.32 -11.08
C THR A 38 -3.73 9.46 -11.73
N ALA A 39 -3.56 9.06 -13.00
CA ALA A 39 -4.52 8.22 -13.71
C ALA A 39 -4.59 6.80 -13.11
N GLU A 40 -3.43 6.17 -12.86
CA GLU A 40 -3.38 4.84 -12.21
C GLU A 40 -3.95 4.89 -10.79
N LYS A 41 -3.70 5.97 -10.06
CA LYS A 41 -4.29 6.21 -8.73
C LYS A 41 -5.81 6.25 -8.79
N ILE A 42 -6.37 7.01 -9.74
CA ILE A 42 -7.82 7.09 -9.94
C ILE A 42 -8.38 5.71 -10.32
N GLN A 43 -7.75 5.01 -11.26
CA GLN A 43 -8.18 3.68 -11.68
C GLN A 43 -8.19 2.68 -10.51
N LEU A 44 -7.16 2.70 -9.66
CA LEU A 44 -7.09 1.84 -8.48
C LEU A 44 -8.20 2.15 -7.47
N ILE A 45 -8.46 3.44 -7.21
CA ILE A 45 -9.53 3.87 -6.31
C ILE A 45 -10.91 3.45 -6.85
N ILE A 46 -11.17 3.68 -8.15
CA ILE A 46 -12.41 3.24 -8.80
C ILE A 46 -12.56 1.72 -8.70
N GLY A 47 -11.49 0.96 -8.92
CA GLY A 47 -11.50 -0.50 -8.75
C GLY A 47 -11.94 -0.94 -7.35
N PHE A 48 -11.41 -0.30 -6.29
CA PHE A 48 -11.83 -0.58 -4.92
C PHE A 48 -13.27 -0.17 -4.63
N ILE A 49 -13.72 0.97 -5.17
CA ILE A 49 -15.10 1.43 -5.01
C ILE A 49 -16.06 0.45 -5.70
N ILE A 50 -15.77 0.00 -6.91
CA ILE A 50 -16.61 -0.97 -7.61
C ILE A 50 -16.62 -2.28 -6.83
N LEU A 51 -15.45 -2.83 -6.49
CA LEU A 51 -15.35 -4.14 -5.83
C LEU A 51 -16.00 -4.15 -4.44
N GLY A 52 -15.74 -3.15 -3.62
CA GLY A 52 -16.32 -3.04 -2.29
C GLY A 52 -17.76 -2.52 -2.31
N GLY A 53 -18.09 -1.62 -3.23
CA GLY A 53 -19.37 -0.93 -3.34
C GLY A 53 -20.46 -1.72 -4.08
N TYR A 54 -20.08 -2.67 -4.94
CA TYR A 54 -21.01 -3.49 -5.73
C TYR A 54 -22.19 -4.11 -4.96
N PRO A 55 -22.02 -4.68 -3.74
CA PRO A 55 -23.15 -5.26 -3.02
C PRO A 55 -24.16 -4.23 -2.49
N PHE A 56 -23.78 -2.98 -2.27
CA PHE A 56 -24.62 -2.01 -1.55
C PHE A 56 -25.90 -1.60 -2.29
N PRO A 57 -25.91 -1.34 -3.61
CA PRO A 57 -27.15 -1.08 -4.34
C PRO A 57 -28.20 -2.17 -4.13
N PHE A 58 -27.80 -3.45 -4.16
CA PHE A 58 -28.72 -4.58 -3.97
C PHE A 58 -29.23 -4.66 -2.53
N LEU A 59 -28.37 -4.41 -1.54
CA LEU A 59 -28.75 -4.40 -0.12
C LEU A 59 -29.74 -3.27 0.19
N ILE A 60 -29.56 -2.09 -0.43
CA ILE A 60 -30.46 -0.94 -0.28
C ILE A 60 -31.82 -1.22 -0.93
N VAL A 61 -31.85 -1.69 -2.18
CA VAL A 61 -33.10 -2.03 -2.88
C VAL A 61 -33.87 -3.14 -2.16
N GLY A 62 -33.15 -4.10 -1.54
CA GLY A 62 -33.74 -5.17 -0.75
C GLY A 62 -34.15 -4.79 0.68
N ASN A 63 -34.00 -3.53 1.10
CA ASN A 63 -34.20 -3.05 2.48
C ASN A 63 -33.40 -3.85 3.55
N GLN A 64 -32.27 -4.45 3.16
CA GLN A 64 -31.44 -5.31 4.02
C GLN A 64 -30.42 -4.47 4.80
N PHE A 65 -30.87 -3.47 5.56
CA PHE A 65 -29.98 -2.49 6.19
C PHE A 65 -29.03 -3.09 7.23
N ILE A 66 -29.45 -4.12 7.97
CA ILE A 66 -28.58 -4.82 8.93
C ILE A 66 -27.40 -5.50 8.21
N LEU A 67 -27.67 -6.16 7.08
CA LEU A 67 -26.61 -6.74 6.26
C LEU A 67 -25.74 -5.65 5.62
N GLY A 68 -26.34 -4.53 5.22
CA GLY A 68 -25.63 -3.34 4.75
C GLY A 68 -24.64 -2.77 5.77
N THR A 69 -25.04 -2.63 7.04
CA THR A 69 -24.16 -2.12 8.09
C THR A 69 -23.05 -3.11 8.44
N ILE A 70 -23.35 -4.41 8.49
CA ILE A 70 -22.33 -5.46 8.70
C ILE A 70 -21.32 -5.45 7.54
N ALA A 71 -21.77 -5.36 6.30
CA ALA A 71 -20.90 -5.30 5.12
C ALA A 71 -20.01 -4.05 5.13
N LEU A 72 -20.56 -2.89 5.47
CA LEU A 72 -19.80 -1.65 5.62
C LEU A 72 -18.72 -1.77 6.71
N TRP A 73 -19.09 -2.32 7.86
CA TRP A 73 -18.12 -2.56 8.94
C TRP A 73 -17.02 -3.53 8.51
N GLY A 74 -17.39 -4.62 7.82
CA GLY A 74 -16.45 -5.58 7.27
C GLY A 74 -15.43 -4.91 6.32
N LEU A 75 -15.88 -4.00 5.45
CA LEU A 75 -14.99 -3.26 4.55
C LEU A 75 -14.04 -2.33 5.31
N ILE A 76 -14.55 -1.58 6.30
CA ILE A 76 -13.69 -0.70 7.11
C ILE A 76 -12.63 -1.51 7.84
N LEU A 77 -13.02 -2.61 8.49
CA LEU A 77 -12.09 -3.51 9.19
C LEU A 77 -11.09 -4.16 8.23
N PHE A 78 -11.52 -4.55 7.03
CA PHE A 78 -10.65 -5.11 6.01
C PHE A 78 -9.55 -4.12 5.60
N PHE A 79 -9.91 -2.89 5.22
CA PHE A 79 -8.92 -1.88 4.83
C PHE A 79 -8.03 -1.47 6.00
N TRP A 80 -8.59 -1.34 7.20
CA TRP A 80 -7.80 -1.02 8.40
C TRP A 80 -6.79 -2.12 8.73
N THR A 81 -7.22 -3.38 8.71
CA THR A 81 -6.35 -4.55 8.97
C THR A 81 -5.26 -4.63 7.91
N LEU A 82 -5.61 -4.48 6.63
CA LEU A 82 -4.62 -4.44 5.55
C LEU A 82 -3.61 -3.33 5.75
N GLN A 83 -4.06 -2.10 6.04
CA GLN A 83 -3.17 -0.96 6.24
C GLN A 83 -2.25 -1.15 7.44
N LYS A 84 -2.77 -1.71 8.54
CA LYS A 84 -2.03 -1.87 9.79
C LYS A 84 -0.99 -2.98 9.74
N TYR A 85 -1.31 -4.13 9.17
CA TYR A 85 -0.48 -5.33 9.26
C TYR A 85 0.25 -5.68 7.96
N THR A 86 -0.36 -5.40 6.79
CA THR A 86 0.21 -5.82 5.51
C THR A 86 0.87 -4.64 4.78
N CYS A 87 0.14 -3.52 4.62
CA CYS A 87 0.62 -2.37 3.84
C CYS A 87 1.65 -1.52 4.59
N SER A 88 1.80 -1.70 5.90
CA SER A 88 2.83 -1.08 6.74
C SER A 88 4.22 -1.71 6.57
N ALA A 89 4.29 -2.91 5.97
CA ALA A 89 5.53 -3.63 5.63
C ALA A 89 5.56 -4.05 4.16
N CYS A 90 4.92 -3.27 3.27
CA CYS A 90 4.76 -3.62 1.85
C CYS A 90 5.84 -2.99 0.95
N VAL A 91 6.47 -3.81 0.09
CA VAL A 91 7.49 -3.35 -0.88
C VAL A 91 6.92 -2.55 -2.06
N ASN A 92 5.60 -2.61 -2.30
CA ASN A 92 4.96 -1.82 -3.36
C ASN A 92 4.64 -0.41 -2.84
N PHE A 93 5.65 0.45 -2.83
CA PHE A 93 5.54 1.84 -2.34
C PHE A 93 4.66 2.73 -3.22
N SER A 94 4.37 2.31 -4.47
CA SER A 94 3.49 3.04 -5.37
C SER A 94 2.00 2.86 -5.03
N CYS A 95 1.63 1.90 -4.18
CA CYS A 95 0.23 1.66 -3.81
C CYS A 95 -0.32 2.74 -2.87
N VAL A 96 -1.54 3.23 -3.11
CA VAL A 96 -2.23 4.22 -2.27
C VAL A 96 -2.52 3.76 -0.84
N LEU A 97 -2.52 2.45 -0.60
CA LEU A 97 -2.74 1.87 0.73
C LEU A 97 -1.43 1.69 1.52
N ASN A 98 -0.27 1.94 0.89
CA ASN A 98 1.03 1.77 1.53
C ASN A 98 1.18 2.73 2.72
N ARG A 99 1.64 2.20 3.86
CA ARG A 99 1.85 2.94 5.11
C ARG A 99 3.25 2.72 5.68
N VAL A 100 4.19 2.24 4.86
CA VAL A 100 5.59 2.07 5.25
C VAL A 100 6.17 3.45 5.61
N PRO A 101 6.88 3.59 6.75
CA PRO A 101 7.50 4.85 7.12
C PRO A 101 8.51 5.32 6.08
N LYS A 102 8.52 6.62 5.78
CA LYS A 102 9.41 7.22 4.76
C LYS A 102 10.88 6.89 4.98
N ALA A 103 11.35 6.89 6.23
CA ALA A 103 12.72 6.51 6.57
C ALA A 103 13.09 5.08 6.09
N VAL A 104 12.14 4.14 6.14
CA VAL A 104 12.32 2.78 5.63
C VAL A 104 12.36 2.77 4.11
N VAL A 105 11.48 3.55 3.46
CA VAL A 105 11.45 3.70 1.99
C VAL A 105 12.77 4.29 1.47
N ASP A 106 13.24 5.37 2.07
CA ASP A 106 14.46 6.06 1.67
C ASP A 106 15.69 5.14 1.82
N GLU A 107 15.78 4.40 2.93
CA GLU A 107 16.85 3.42 3.15
C GLU A 107 16.76 2.24 2.17
N TYR A 108 15.55 1.79 1.84
CA TYR A 108 15.34 0.76 0.83
C TYR A 108 15.79 1.23 -0.56
N LEU A 109 15.40 2.44 -0.97
CA LEU A 109 15.81 3.03 -2.25
C LEU A 109 17.33 3.26 -2.29
N ARG A 110 17.95 3.68 -1.18
CA ARG A 110 19.41 3.81 -1.09
C ARG A 110 20.15 2.49 -1.36
N ARG A 111 19.59 1.36 -0.90
CA ARG A 111 20.15 0.02 -1.12
C ARG A 111 19.79 -0.58 -2.49
N ASN A 112 18.72 -0.10 -3.13
CA ASN A 112 18.24 -0.60 -4.42
C ASN A 112 18.37 0.47 -5.53
N PRO A 113 19.53 0.54 -6.23
CA PRO A 113 19.78 1.59 -7.21
C PRO A 113 18.85 1.53 -8.43
N VAL A 114 18.37 0.32 -8.80
CA VAL A 114 17.44 0.14 -9.92
C VAL A 114 16.09 0.78 -9.62
N MET A 115 15.55 0.52 -8.43
CA MET A 115 14.26 1.10 -8.01
C MET A 115 14.39 2.60 -7.77
N LYS A 116 15.50 3.05 -7.16
CA LYS A 116 15.79 4.46 -6.92
C LYS A 116 15.80 5.27 -8.21
N LYS A 117 16.51 4.79 -9.24
CA LYS A 117 16.55 5.46 -10.54
C LYS A 117 15.15 5.62 -11.15
N ALA A 118 14.32 4.58 -11.06
CA ALA A 118 12.94 4.64 -11.54
C ALA A 118 12.04 5.62 -10.75
N TRP A 119 12.38 5.94 -9.51
CA TRP A 119 11.67 6.94 -8.70
C TRP A 119 12.15 8.36 -9.00
N GLU A 120 13.43 8.54 -9.29
CA GLU A 120 14.02 9.84 -9.59
C GLU A 120 13.71 10.31 -11.02
N GLU A 121 13.66 9.40 -12.01
CA GLU A 121 13.41 9.71 -13.43
C GLU A 121 12.09 10.49 -13.70
N PRO A 122 10.95 10.18 -13.07
CA PRO A 122 9.70 10.91 -13.29
C PRO A 122 9.61 12.24 -12.52
N GLY A 123 10.65 12.62 -11.75
CA GLY A 123 10.59 13.71 -10.80
C GLY A 123 9.81 13.32 -9.55
N TRP A 124 10.43 12.52 -8.67
CA TRP A 124 9.88 12.25 -7.34
C TRP A 124 9.55 13.57 -6.63
N PRO A 125 8.30 13.81 -6.18
CA PRO A 125 8.02 15.00 -5.41
C PRO A 125 8.77 14.90 -4.08
N ASN A 126 9.71 15.81 -3.87
CA ASN A 126 10.29 16.08 -2.57
C ASN A 126 9.17 16.50 -1.60
N GLY A 127 8.65 15.54 -0.84
CA GLY A 127 7.97 15.77 0.44
C GLY A 127 6.56 16.36 0.39
N ASN A 128 5.63 15.64 1.01
CA ASN A 128 4.99 16.14 2.23
C ASN A 128 5.39 15.21 3.38
#